data_AF-A0A1C3K1N2-F1
#
_entry.id   AF-A0A1C3K1N2-F1
#
_cell.length_a   1.000
_cell.length_b   1.000
_cell.length_c   1.000
_cell.angle_alpha   90.00
_cell.angle_beta   90.00
_cell.angle_gamma   90.00
#
_symmetry.space_group_name_H-M   'P 1'
#
loop_
_entity.id
_entity.type
_entity.pdbx_description
1 polymer ?
#
loop_
_entity_poly.entity_id
_entity_poly.type
_entity_poly.pdbx_seq_one_letter_code
_entity_poly.pdbx_strand_id
1 'polypeptide(L)' 'MDSEAVAADHIRDCCGITSRSELDHNAIAAQQFHEVIRKPFLAWKEGRA' A
#
# COMPACT_ATOMS: atom_id res chain seq x y z
N MET A 1 17.95 -1.96 -5.23
CA MET A 1 17.73 -0.92 -4.21
C MET A 1 16.28 -1.09 -3.82
N ASP A 2 16.03 -2.13 -3.03
CA ASP A 2 14.69 -2.69 -2.77
C ASP A 2 14.55 -2.80 -1.26
N SER A 3 14.69 -1.65 -0.61
CA SER A 3 14.69 -1.56 0.84
C SER A 3 13.27 -1.30 1.33
N GLU A 4 12.96 -1.85 2.50
CA GLU A 4 11.67 -1.66 3.20
C GLU A 4 11.27 -0.18 3.30
N ALA A 5 12.23 0.73 3.49
CA ALA A 5 12.02 2.17 3.51
C ALA A 5 11.38 2.70 2.21
N VAL A 6 11.84 2.24 1.05
CA VAL A 6 11.29 2.68 -0.25
C VAL A 6 9.84 2.21 -0.42
N ALA A 7 9.53 1.00 0.04
CA ALA A 7 8.16 0.49 0.02
C ALA A 7 7.25 1.27 0.97
N ALA A 8 7.75 1.63 2.16
CA ALA A 8 7.01 2.45 3.11
C ALA A 8 6.70 3.85 2.55
N ASP A 9 7.69 4.50 1.92
CA ASP A 9 7.52 5.81 1.28
C ASP A 9 6.49 5.76 0.18
N HIS A 10 6.56 4.73 -0.67
CA HIS A 10 5.58 4.54 -1.75
C HIS A 10 4.15 4.37 -1.23
N ILE A 11 3.95 3.59 -0.15
CA ILE A 11 2.63 3.43 0.46
C ILE A 11 2.12 4.77 1.01
N ARG A 12 3.00 5.54 1.66
CA ARG A 12 2.67 6.86 2.22
C ARG A 12 2.22 7.83 1.14
N ASP A 13 2.95 7.91 0.04
CA ASP A 13 2.63 8.78 -1.09
C ASP A 13 1.32 8.37 -1.77
N CYS A 14 1.13 7.08 -2.04
CA CYS A 14 -0.09 6.58 -2.70
C CYS A 14 -1.35 6.72 -1.85
N CYS A 15 -1.23 6.64 -0.53
CA CYS A 15 -2.38 6.70 0.39
C CYS A 15 -2.56 8.08 1.02
N GLY A 16 -1.69 9.05 0.72
CA GLY A 16 -1.74 10.40 1.29
C GLY A 16 -1.58 10.44 2.81
N ILE A 17 -0.75 9.53 3.36
CA ILE A 17 -0.51 9.39 4.80
C ILE A 17 0.96 9.65 5.14
N THR A 18 1.23 10.07 6.37
CA THR A 18 2.59 10.32 6.87
C THR A 18 3.16 9.12 7.64
N SER A 19 2.27 8.27 8.17
CA SER A 19 2.59 7.05 8.90
C SER A 19 1.69 5.89 8.46
N ARG A 20 2.27 4.69 8.37
CA ARG A 20 1.51 3.46 8.05
C ARG A 20 0.40 3.16 9.06
N SER A 21 0.58 3.55 10.32
CA SER A 21 -0.45 3.37 11.37
C SER A 21 -1.76 4.12 11.07
N GLU A 22 -1.73 5.12 10.18
CA GLU A 22 -2.93 5.84 9.76
C GLU A 22 -3.89 4.93 8.96
N LEU A 23 -3.40 3.86 8.33
CA LEU A 23 -4.26 2.90 7.63
C LEU A 23 -5.26 2.20 8.56
N ASP A 24 -4.95 2.09 9.86
CA ASP A 24 -5.81 1.42 10.84
C ASP A 24 -6.93 2.33 11.35
N HIS A 25 -6.80 3.65 11.19
CA HIS A 25 -7.72 4.65 11.74
C HIS A 25 -8.37 5.54 10.67
N ASN A 26 -7.82 5.57 9.45
CA ASN A 26 -8.33 6.36 8.33
C ASN A 26 -8.89 5.43 7.25
N ALA A 27 -10.23 5.30 7.23
CA ALA A 27 -10.94 4.45 6.27
C ALA A 27 -10.67 4.84 4.79
N ILE A 28 -10.43 6.11 4.50
CA ILE A 28 -10.13 6.58 3.14
C ILE A 28 -8.75 6.11 2.71
N ALA A 29 -7.73 6.28 3.56
CA ALA A 29 -6.37 5.81 3.28
C ALA A 29 -6.32 4.28 3.16
N ALA A 30 -7.05 3.56 4.03
CA ALA A 30 -7.19 2.11 3.94
C ALA A 30 -7.81 1.67 2.60
N GLN A 31 -8.87 2.37 2.16
CA GLN A 31 -9.50 2.10 0.88
C GLN A 31 -8.53 2.33 -0.28
N GLN A 32 -7.76 3.42 -0.27
CA GLN A 32 -6.73 3.70 -1.28
C GLN A 32 -5.65 2.63 -1.30
N PHE A 33 -5.15 2.22 -0.14
CA PHE A 33 -4.18 1.12 -0.04
C PHE A 33 -4.73 -0.18 -0.67
N HIS A 34 -5.99 -0.52 -0.39
CA HIS A 34 -6.62 -1.71 -0.95
C HIS A 34 -6.74 -1.67 -2.47
N GLU A 35 -7.20 -0.54 -3.04
CA GLU A 35 -7.39 -0.42 -4.48
C GLU A 35 -6.09 -0.32 -5.25
N VAL A 36 -5.13 0.47 -4.75
CA VAL A 36 -3.93 0.86 -5.52
C VAL A 36 -2.78 -0.12 -5.28
N ILE A 37 -2.65 -0.67 -4.08
CA ILE A 37 -1.51 -1.54 -3.71
C ILE A 37 -1.94 -2.99 -3.61
N ARG A 38 -2.90 -3.30 -2.73
CA ARG A 38 -3.19 -4.68 -2.33
C ARG A 38 -3.79 -5.50 -3.48
N LYS A 39 -4.84 -5.00 -4.14
CA LYS A 39 -5.51 -5.73 -5.24
C LYS A 39 -4.55 -6.00 -6.42
N PRO A 40 -3.79 -5.00 -6.94
CA PRO A 40 -2.83 -5.27 -8.01
C PRO A 40 -1.73 -6.26 -7.61
N PHE A 41 -1.22 -6.17 -6.39
CA PHE A 41 -0.22 -7.11 -5.89
C PHE A 41 -0.77 -8.54 -5.82
N LEU A 42 -2.00 -8.73 -5.33
CA LEU A 42 -2.64 -10.04 -5.29
C LEU A 42 -2.87 -10.61 -6.69
N ALA A 43 -3.39 -9.82 -7.62
CA ALA A 43 -3.58 -10.25 -9.01
C ALA A 43 -2.27 -10.68 -9.69
N TRP A 44 -1.19 -9.90 -9.47
CA TRP A 44 0.15 -10.27 -9.93
C TRP A 44 0.66 -11.56 -9.28
N LYS A 45 0.40 -11.76 -7.98
CA LYS A 45 0.83 -12.95 -7.24
C LYS A 45 0.09 -14.19 -7.70
N GLU A 46 -1.22 -14.08 -7.94
CA GLU A 46 -2.07 -15.16 -8.46
C GLU A 46 -1.68 -15.55 -9.88
N GLY A 47 -1.36 -14.57 -10.74
CA GLY A 47 -0.83 -14.84 -12.08
C GLY A 47 0.58 -15.44 -12.11
N ARG A 48 1.25 -15.56 -10.96
CA ARG A 48 2.55 -16.24 -10.81
C ARG A 48 2.46 -17.63 -10.17
N ALA A 49 1.27 -18.06 -9.74
CA ALA A 49 1.04 -19.34 -9.08
C ALA A 49 0.79 -20.48 -10.08
#